data_AF-A0A969HIE2-F1
#
_entry.id   AF-A0A969HIE2-F1
#
_cell.length_a   1.000
_cell.length_b   1.000
_cell.length_c   1.000
_cell.angle_alpha   90.00
_cell.angle_beta   90.00
_cell.angle_gamma   90.00
#
_symmetry.space_group_name_H-M   'P 1'
#
loop_
_entity.id
_entity.type
_entity.pdbx_description
1 polymer ?
#
loop_
_entity_poly.entity_id
_entity_poly.type
_entity_poly.pdbx_seq_one_letter_code
_entity_poly.pdbx_strand_id
1 'polypeptide(L)'
;FSIANDVAKYFAIVPALFAATIPGLSALNFMRLATPESAILSAVIFNALIIPMLIPLALRGVKYRPIGASALLSRNLLIYGLGGVILPFMGIKLIDLVINLFL
;
A
#
# COMPACT_ATOMS: atom_id res chain seq x y z
N PHE A 1 2.44 2.40 -9.98
CA PHE A 1 2.33 1.41 -8.89
C PHE A 1 3.10 1.85 -7.65
N SER A 2 4.44 1.82 -7.63
CA SER A 2 5.20 2.09 -6.39
C SER A 2 4.86 3.43 -5.72
N ILE A 3 4.76 4.51 -6.49
CA ILE A 3 4.37 5.84 -5.97
C ILE A 3 2.95 5.81 -5.37
N ALA A 4 2.01 5.15 -6.05
CA ALA A 4 0.64 5.01 -5.55
C ALA A 4 0.58 4.18 -4.26
N ASN A 5 1.48 3.20 -4.11
CA ASN A 5 1.61 2.39 -2.90
C ASN A 5 2.09 3.19 -1.69
N ASP A 6 2.95 4.18 -1.89
CA ASP A 6 3.43 5.02 -0.79
C ASP A 6 2.30 5.78 -0.08
N VAL A 7 1.20 6.07 -0.78
CA VAL A 7 -0.02 6.65 -0.16
C VAL A 7 -0.49 5.78 1.00
N ALA A 8 -0.69 4.47 0.77
CA ALA A 8 -1.16 3.55 1.81
C ALA A 8 -0.18 3.48 2.99
N LYS A 9 1.12 3.54 2.73
CA LYS A 9 2.15 3.51 3.79
C LYS A 9 2.06 4.74 4.70
N TYR A 10 1.82 5.92 4.14
CA TYR A 10 1.62 7.12 4.96
C TYR A 10 0.36 6.99 5.83
N PHE A 11 -0.74 6.48 5.29
CA PHE A 11 -1.96 6.23 6.07
C PHE A 11 -1.80 5.15 7.15
N ALA A 12 -0.82 4.24 7.03
CA ALA A 12 -0.50 3.28 8.09
C ALA A 12 0.42 3.88 9.17
N ILE A 13 1.52 4.51 8.74
CA ILE A 13 2.65 4.85 9.60
C ILE A 13 2.45 6.19 10.31
N VAL A 14 1.91 7.21 9.63
CA VAL A 14 1.72 8.55 10.23
C VAL A 14 0.81 8.52 11.47
N PRO A 15 -0.40 7.94 11.43
CA PRO A 15 -1.23 7.86 12.63
C PRO A 15 -0.57 7.00 13.72
N ALA A 16 0.10 5.91 13.36
CA ALA A 16 0.79 5.05 14.33
C ALA A 16 1.89 5.79 15.10
N LEU A 17 2.74 6.56 14.41
CA LEU A 17 3.85 7.26 15.05
C LEU A 17 3.42 8.49 15.85
N PHE A 18 2.39 9.19 15.40
CA PHE A 18 2.09 10.54 15.90
C PHE A 18 0.74 10.70 16.58
N ALA A 19 -0.18 9.72 16.55
CA ALA A 19 -1.48 9.89 17.19
C ALA A 19 -1.41 10.05 18.72
N ALA A 20 -0.35 9.54 19.36
CA ALA A 20 -0.12 9.73 20.79
C ALA A 20 0.21 11.19 21.16
N THR A 21 0.90 11.91 20.27
CA THR A 21 1.34 13.30 20.50
C THR A 21 0.41 14.31 19.84
N ILE A 22 -0.23 13.94 18.73
CA ILE A 22 -1.16 14.76 17.96
C ILE A 22 -2.44 13.92 17.74
N PRO A 23 -3.40 13.96 18.68
CA PRO A 23 -4.61 13.12 18.63
C PRO A 23 -5.43 13.29 17.35
N GLY A 24 -5.39 14.48 16.73
CA GLY A 24 -6.06 14.75 15.45
C GLY A 24 -5.59 13.85 14.29
N LEU A 25 -4.38 13.30 14.36
CA LEU A 25 -3.86 12.37 13.35
C LEU A 25 -4.47 10.97 13.46
N SER A 26 -5.14 10.63 14.57
CA SER A 26 -5.87 9.35 14.69
C SER A 26 -6.95 9.21 13.62
N ALA A 27 -7.55 10.33 13.18
CA ALA A 27 -8.52 10.35 12.08
C ALA A 27 -7.94 9.87 10.73
N LEU A 28 -6.62 9.89 10.57
CA LEU A 28 -5.93 9.37 9.39
C LEU A 28 -5.77 7.84 9.43
N ASN A 29 -6.10 7.15 10.52
CA ASN A 29 -6.14 5.69 10.56
C ASN A 29 -7.37 5.14 9.81
N PHE A 30 -7.42 5.40 8.50
CA PHE A 30 -8.51 4.98 7.62
C PHE A 30 -8.64 3.45 7.59
N MET A 31 -7.52 2.74 7.68
CA MET A 31 -7.47 1.27 7.73
C MET A 31 -7.92 0.68 9.08
N ARG A 32 -8.11 1.52 10.11
CA ARG A 32 -8.45 1.11 11.48
C ARG A 32 -7.50 0.01 11.98
N LEU A 33 -6.19 0.22 11.82
CA LEU A 33 -5.16 -0.69 12.31
C LEU A 33 -5.20 -0.74 13.85
N ALA A 34 -4.97 -1.93 14.42
CA ALA A 34 -5.30 -2.20 15.82
C ALA A 34 -4.40 -1.44 16.82
N THR A 35 -3.08 -1.50 16.63
CA THR A 35 -2.11 -0.81 17.48
C THR A 35 -1.06 -0.08 16.65
N PRO A 36 -0.39 0.96 17.19
CA PRO A 36 0.75 1.59 16.53
C PRO A 36 1.85 0.61 16.12
N GLU A 37 2.15 -0.35 16.99
CA GLU A 37 3.19 -1.36 16.76
C GLU A 37 2.79 -2.32 15.65
N SER A 38 1.55 -2.83 15.67
CA SER A 38 1.04 -3.74 14.63
C SER A 38 0.95 -3.02 13.28
N ALA A 39 0.59 -1.74 13.26
CA ALA A 39 0.51 -0.93 12.06
C ALA A 39 1.86 -0.77 11.35
N ILE A 40 2.91 -0.41 12.12
CA ILE A 40 4.26 -0.26 11.60
C ILE A 40 4.78 -1.61 11.10
N LEU A 41 4.61 -2.67 11.90
CA LEU A 41 5.06 -4.02 11.55
C LEU A 41 4.36 -4.54 10.29
N SER A 42 3.05 -4.31 10.16
CA SER A 42 2.27 -4.67 8.97
C SER A 42 2.76 -3.94 7.71
N ALA A 43 3.03 -2.64 7.82
CA ALA A 43 3.53 -1.85 6.70
C ALA A 43 4.93 -2.30 6.25
N VAL A 44 5.81 -2.66 7.19
CA VAL A 44 7.14 -3.19 6.90
C VAL A 44 7.06 -4.58 6.24
N ILE A 45 6.25 -5.49 6.78
CA ILE A 45 6.05 -6.83 6.19
C ILE A 45 5.47 -6.70 4.78
N PHE A 46 4.45 -5.85 4.59
CA PHE A 46 3.87 -5.64 3.26
C PHE A 46 4.94 -5.21 2.25
N ASN A 47 5.83 -4.27 2.62
CA ASN A 47 6.94 -3.86 1.76
C ASN A 47 7.92 -4.99 1.46
N ALA A 48 8.25 -5.80 2.46
CA ALA A 48 9.13 -6.95 2.29
C ALA A 48 8.54 -8.00 1.32
N LEU A 49 7.21 -8.15 1.30
CA LEU A 49 6.50 -9.10 0.43
C LEU A 49 6.24 -8.55 -0.98
N ILE A 50 5.90 -7.27 -1.11
CA ILE A 50 5.48 -6.70 -2.40
C ILE A 50 6.65 -6.60 -3.39
N ILE A 51 7.88 -6.34 -2.91
CA ILE A 51 9.05 -6.23 -3.79
C ILE A 51 9.32 -7.57 -4.52
N PRO A 52 9.49 -8.72 -3.83
CA PRO A 52 9.63 -10.02 -4.48
C PRO A 52 8.47 -10.37 -5.41
N MET A 53 7.22 -10.08 -5.01
CA MET A 53 6.05 -10.33 -5.86
C MET A 53 6.08 -9.55 -7.18
N LEU A 54 6.71 -8.38 -7.21
CA LEU A 54 6.84 -7.56 -8.42
C LEU A 54 8.06 -7.93 -9.28
N ILE A 55 9.03 -8.70 -8.77
CA ILE A 55 10.22 -9.11 -9.54
C ILE A 55 9.84 -9.87 -10.83
N PRO A 56 8.95 -10.89 -10.82
CA PRO A 56 8.56 -11.58 -12.04
C PRO A 56 7.92 -10.65 -13.08
N LEU A 57 7.15 -9.66 -12.63
CA LEU A 57 6.55 -8.66 -13.51
C LEU A 57 7.62 -7.75 -14.13
N ALA A 58 8.61 -7.34 -13.35
CA ALA A 58 9.74 -6.53 -13.82
C ALA A 58 10.59 -7.31 -14.86
N LEU A 59 10.81 -8.62 -14.64
CA LEU A 59 11.58 -9.48 -15.55
C LEU A 59 10.85 -9.81 -16.86
N ARG A 60 9.53 -10.06 -16.79
CA ARG A 60 8.72 -10.37 -17.99
C ARG A 60 8.39 -9.14 -18.83
N GLY A 61 8.48 -7.95 -18.23
CA GLY A 61 8.06 -6.70 -18.86
C GLY A 61 6.54 -6.60 -19.05
N VAL A 62 6.08 -5.39 -19.35
CA VAL A 62 4.66 -5.12 -19.64
C VAL A 62 4.45 -5.15 -21.15
N LYS A 63 3.51 -5.98 -21.63
CA LYS A 63 3.17 -6.06 -23.07
C LYS A 63 2.84 -4.68 -23.62
N TYR A 64 3.64 -4.19 -24.56
CA TYR A 64 3.39 -2.95 -25.29
C TYR A 64 2.13 -3.08 -26.15
N ARG A 65 1.34 -2.01 -26.23
CA ARG A 65 0.18 -1.90 -27.11
C ARG A 65 0.28 -0.59 -27.89
N PRO A 66 0.21 -0.59 -29.23
CA PRO A 66 0.24 0.62 -30.03
C PRO A 66 -1.10 1.34 -29.92
N ILE A 67 -1.25 2.17 -28.90
CA ILE A 67 -2.39 3.05 -28.67
C ILE A 67 -1.90 4.48 -28.47
N GLY A 68 -2.75 5.47 -28.75
CA GLY A 68 -2.41 6.88 -28.57
C GLY A 68 -1.96 7.20 -27.14
N ALA A 69 -1.08 8.20 -27.00
CA ALA A 69 -0.43 8.53 -25.73
C ALA A 69 -1.41 8.80 -24.58
N SER A 70 -2.51 9.52 -24.84
CA SER A 70 -3.56 9.82 -23.86
C SER A 70 -4.31 8.57 -23.39
N ALA A 71 -4.64 7.67 -24.32
CA ALA A 71 -5.28 6.40 -24.02
C ALA A 71 -4.35 5.46 -23.24
N LEU A 72 -3.05 5.45 -23.58
CA LEU A 72 -2.04 4.68 -22.86
C LEU A 72 -1.87 5.16 -21.43
N LEU A 73 -1.75 6.47 -21.24
CA LEU A 73 -1.61 7.08 -19.91
C LEU A 73 -2.82 6.75 -19.03
N SER A 74 -4.03 7.01 -19.53
CA SER A 74 -5.27 6.73 -18.80
C SER A 74 -5.37 5.27 -18.38
N ARG A 75 -5.05 4.34 -19.30
CA ARG A 75 -5.04 2.90 -19.01
C ARG A 75 -4.00 2.54 -17.95
N ASN A 76 -2.80 3.10 -18.02
CA ASN A 76 -1.76 2.82 -17.03
C ASN A 76 -2.09 3.39 -15.65
N LEU A 77 -2.69 4.57 -15.57
CA LEU A 77 -3.18 5.15 -14.32
C LEU A 77 -4.33 4.31 -13.74
N LEU A 78 -5.27 3.87 -14.58
CA LEU A 78 -6.36 3.01 -14.13
C LEU A 78 -5.87 1.65 -13.63
N ILE A 79 -4.94 0.99 -14.33
CA ILE A 79 -4.50 -0.36 -13.94
C ILE A 79 -3.44 -0.28 -12.82
N TYR A 80 -2.34 0.43 -13.06
CA TYR A 80 -1.17 0.46 -12.15
C TYR A 80 -1.23 1.57 -11.12
N GLY A 81 -2.03 2.62 -11.34
CA GLY A 81 -2.32 3.65 -10.36
C GLY A 81 -3.34 3.13 -9.36
N LEU A 82 -4.58 2.81 -9.80
CA LEU A 82 -5.61 2.28 -8.88
C LEU A 82 -5.19 0.97 -8.24
N GLY A 83 -4.60 0.03 -8.99
CA GLY A 83 -4.06 -1.20 -8.41
C GLY A 83 -2.97 -0.91 -7.37
N GLY A 84 -2.16 0.13 -7.59
CA GLY A 84 -1.15 0.60 -6.63
C GLY A 84 -1.73 1.28 -5.40
N VAL A 85 -2.97 1.77 -5.44
CA VAL A 85 -3.68 2.30 -4.27
C VAL A 85 -4.41 1.17 -3.54
N ILE A 86 -5.22 0.38 -4.24
CA ILE A 86 -6.14 -0.57 -3.60
C ILE A 86 -5.39 -1.75 -2.97
N LEU A 87 -4.41 -2.32 -3.69
CA LEU A 87 -3.67 -3.50 -3.23
C LEU A 87 -2.98 -3.31 -1.87
N PRO A 88 -2.22 -2.23 -1.61
CA PRO A 88 -1.54 -2.06 -0.33
C PRO A 88 -2.46 -1.75 0.84
N PHE A 89 -3.56 -1.00 0.62
CA PHE A 89 -4.55 -0.80 1.69
C PHE A 89 -5.13 -2.12 2.18
N MET A 90 -5.50 -3.01 1.25
CA MET A 90 -5.99 -4.35 1.60
C MET A 90 -4.87 -5.22 2.19
N GLY A 91 -3.68 -5.22 1.59
CA GLY A 91 -2.56 -6.04 2.01
C GLY A 91 -2.09 -5.71 3.44
N ILE A 92 -1.87 -4.44 3.74
CA ILE A 92 -1.47 -3.99 5.09
C ILE A 92 -2.55 -4.36 6.12
N LYS A 93 -3.84 -4.16 5.79
CA LYS A 93 -4.93 -4.51 6.70
C LYS A 93 -5.01 -6.01 6.97
N LEU A 94 -4.85 -6.84 5.95
CA LEU A 94 -4.86 -8.30 6.12
C LEU A 94 -3.68 -8.77 6.98
N ILE A 95 -2.49 -8.20 6.76
CA ILE A 95 -1.31 -8.51 7.59
C ILE A 95 -1.55 -8.09 9.04
N ASP A 96 -2.12 -6.91 9.27
CA ASP A 96 -2.48 -6.41 10.61
C ASP A 96 -3.47 -7.36 11.30
N LEU A 97 -4.51 -7.80 10.60
CA LEU A 97 -5.45 -8.78 11.15
C LEU A 97 -4.77 -10.10 11.52
N VAL A 98 -3.87 -10.60 10.67
CA VAL A 98 -3.13 -11.83 10.94
C VAL A 98 -2.22 -11.67 12.16
N ILE A 99 -1.48 -10.57 12.27
CA ILE A 99 -0.59 -10.30 13.42
C ILE A 99 -1.40 -10.25 14.72
N ASN A 100 -2.53 -9.54 14.72
CA ASN A 100 -3.39 -9.41 15.90
C ASN A 100 -4.15 -10.69 16.27
N LEU A 101 -4.15 -11.73 15.41
CA LEU A 101 -4.66 -13.05 15.79
C LEU A 101 -3.64 -13.83 16.64
N PHE A 102 -2.36 -13.49 16.58
CA PHE A 102 -1.27 -14.19 17.28
C PHE A 102 -0.69 -13.40 18.46
N LEU A 103 -1.05 -12.13 18.62
CA LEU A 103 -0.72 -11.26 19.75
C LEU A 103 -1.91 -11.14 20.70
#